data_AF-A0A7S0U686-F1
#
_entry.id   AF-A0A7S0U686-F1
#
_cell.length_a   1.000
_cell.length_b   1.000
_cell.length_c   1.000
_cell.angle_alpha   90.00
_cell.angle_beta   90.00
_cell.angle_gamma   90.00
#
_symmetry.space_group_name_H-M   'P 1'
#
loop_
_entity.id
_entity.type
_entity.pdbx_description
1 polymer ?
#
loop_
_entity_poly.entity_id
_entity_poly.type
_entity_poly.pdbx_seq_one_letter_code
_entity_poly.pdbx_strand_id
1 'polypeptide(L)'
;MINLAIYVWECTLRGSTPPFCTPHLLSMVAVPVLGLLQLVVHLGTFWSVEFKVICTMRKVASVTAATHVMVFPKKATEKTGLSPLTYTVPPSHGDEEPRAVRSFEFHKRRYLWDADKKNFNKVQLPISNTFAFYLSSTGLSPRAVDESLGLHGSNSFEVPLPSFLDMYKEQCRQPFFVFQIVCVCLWSMDDNWYYSLFTLAMLLLFEGTVVISRTRNMRLLRDMMGKPTDVRVLRNGRWQMQPSTTLLPGDLVSIARNKHDPDAVVPADMLLLNGTVVSNEAILTGEATPQQKTSVSHRGGGEELSIKKGEDRMHVVF
;
A
#
# COMPACT_ATOMS: atom_id res chain seq x y z
N MET A 1 -20.95 20.76 -75.94
CA MET A 1 -21.29 21.62 -74.80
C MET A 1 -20.92 20.91 -73.51
N ILE A 2 -19.77 21.27 -72.92
CA ILE A 2 -19.47 21.07 -71.50
C ILE A 2 -18.91 22.42 -71.05
N ASN A 3 -19.69 23.13 -70.22
CA ASN A 3 -19.37 24.44 -69.68
C ASN A 3 -18.26 24.28 -68.64
N LEU A 4 -17.06 24.77 -68.94
CA LEU A 4 -16.00 24.93 -67.95
C LEU A 4 -16.15 26.31 -67.30
N ALA A 5 -16.75 26.37 -66.11
CA ALA A 5 -16.83 27.59 -65.33
C ALA A 5 -15.45 27.88 -64.72
N ILE A 6 -14.68 28.75 -65.35
CA ILE A 6 -13.41 29.27 -64.82
C ILE A 6 -13.76 30.43 -63.88
N TYR A 7 -13.65 30.20 -62.57
CA TYR A 7 -13.74 31.26 -61.58
C TYR A 7 -12.36 31.89 -61.39
N VAL A 8 -12.17 33.09 -61.93
CA VAL A 8 -11.00 33.94 -61.67
C VAL A 8 -11.33 34.79 -60.44
N TRP A 9 -10.52 34.67 -59.38
CA TRP A 9 -10.66 35.46 -58.16
C TRP A 9 -9.65 36.61 -58.17
N GLU A 10 -10.13 37.84 -57.98
CA GLU A 10 -9.30 39.03 -57.83
C GLU A 10 -9.01 39.25 -56.34
N CYS A 11 -7.73 39.33 -55.98
CA CYS A 11 -7.29 39.54 -54.60
C CYS A 11 -7.48 41.01 -54.21
N THR A 12 -8.66 41.37 -53.70
CA THR A 12 -8.99 42.70 -53.19
C THR A 12 -8.45 42.95 -51.78
N LEU A 13 -7.14 42.81 -51.58
CA LEU A 13 -6.44 43.31 -50.39
C LEU A 13 -5.04 43.80 -50.78
N ARG A 14 -5.01 44.90 -51.55
CA ARG A 14 -3.85 45.77 -51.67
C ARG A 14 -3.88 46.75 -50.48
N GLY A 15 -3.33 46.31 -49.35
CA GLY A 15 -3.18 47.14 -48.15
C GLY A 15 -3.15 46.29 -46.87
N SER A 16 -1.98 46.20 -46.25
CA SER A 16 -1.70 45.49 -44.98
C SER A 16 -1.99 43.98 -44.97
N THR A 17 -0.97 43.20 -45.31
CA THR A 17 -0.82 41.81 -44.86
C THR A 17 -0.81 41.74 -43.32
N PRO A 18 -1.62 40.93 -42.63
CA PRO A 18 -1.21 40.40 -41.33
C PRO A 18 -0.14 39.33 -41.60
N PRO A 19 1.10 39.45 -41.06
CA PRO A 19 2.20 38.57 -41.47
C PRO A 19 2.17 37.15 -40.85
N PHE A 20 1.02 36.66 -40.37
CA PHE A 20 0.99 35.57 -39.38
C PHE A 20 0.34 34.24 -39.80
N CYS A 21 0.06 33.99 -41.08
CA CYS A 21 -0.52 32.71 -41.50
C CYS A 21 0.38 31.96 -42.50
N THR A 22 1.60 31.67 -42.08
CA THR A 22 2.39 30.60 -42.71
C THR A 22 2.07 29.29 -41.98
N PRO A 23 1.87 28.15 -42.68
CA PRO A 23 1.67 26.83 -42.04
C PRO A 23 2.84 26.47 -41.09
N HIS A 24 4.02 27.05 -41.34
CA HIS A 24 5.18 26.98 -40.46
C HIS A 24 4.92 27.58 -39.07
N LEU A 25 4.30 28.76 -38.98
CA LEU A 25 4.03 29.40 -37.69
C LEU A 25 2.98 28.62 -36.88
N LEU A 26 1.97 28.07 -37.54
CA LEU A 26 0.99 27.18 -36.87
C LEU A 26 1.66 25.91 -36.35
N SER A 27 2.57 25.31 -37.12
CA SER A 27 3.32 24.12 -36.67
C SER A 27 4.28 24.42 -35.52
N MET A 28 4.91 25.62 -35.51
CA MET A 28 5.82 26.04 -34.45
C MET A 28 5.12 26.20 -33.10
N VAL A 29 3.83 26.54 -33.09
CA VAL A 29 3.02 26.63 -31.87
C VAL A 29 2.31 25.31 -31.55
N ALA A 30 1.83 24.58 -32.56
CA ALA A 30 1.09 23.33 -32.34
C ALA A 30 1.96 22.23 -31.72
N VAL A 31 3.21 22.08 -32.15
CA VAL A 31 4.13 21.06 -31.62
C VAL A 31 4.38 21.21 -30.10
N PRO A 32 4.79 22.38 -29.57
CA PRO A 32 4.98 22.55 -28.12
C PRO A 32 3.67 22.43 -27.34
N VAL A 33 2.54 22.86 -27.90
CA VAL A 33 1.22 22.67 -27.26
C VAL A 33 0.85 21.20 -27.15
N LEU A 34 1.06 20.41 -28.22
CA LEU A 34 0.85 18.96 -28.19
C LEU A 34 1.82 18.27 -27.22
N GLY A 35 3.08 18.70 -27.18
CA GLY A 35 4.07 18.20 -26.22
C GLY A 35 3.66 18.47 -24.77
N LEU A 36 3.19 19.68 -24.48
CA LEU A 36 2.68 20.04 -23.16
C LEU A 36 1.43 19.23 -22.79
N LEU A 37 0.49 19.05 -23.73
CA LEU A 37 -0.69 18.23 -23.51
C LEU A 37 -0.32 16.78 -23.21
N GLN A 38 0.60 16.19 -23.97
CA GLN A 38 1.10 14.83 -23.74
C GLN A 38 1.77 14.71 -22.37
N LEU A 39 2.57 15.71 -21.96
CA LEU A 39 3.21 15.74 -20.66
C LEU A 39 2.17 15.80 -19.53
N VAL A 40 1.14 16.65 -19.66
CA VAL A 40 0.07 16.78 -18.66
C VAL A 40 -0.75 15.49 -18.56
N VAL A 41 -1.09 14.85 -19.69
CA VAL A 41 -1.77 13.54 -19.68
C VAL A 41 -0.89 12.50 -19.00
N HIS A 42 0.40 12.45 -19.33
CA HIS A 42 1.33 11.50 -18.71
C HIS A 42 1.45 11.73 -17.20
N LEU A 43 1.64 12.97 -16.75
CA LEU A 43 1.69 13.33 -15.32
C LEU A 43 0.36 13.05 -14.61
N GLY A 44 -0.77 13.28 -15.30
CA GLY A 44 -2.10 12.95 -14.81
C GLY A 44 -2.26 11.47 -14.44
N THR A 45 -1.59 10.56 -15.17
CA THR A 45 -1.60 9.12 -14.84
C THR A 45 -0.83 8.78 -13.56
N PHE A 46 0.06 9.66 -13.09
CA PHE A 46 0.73 9.51 -11.80
C PHE A 46 -0.07 10.15 -10.66
N TRP A 47 -0.75 11.27 -10.93
CA TRP A 47 -1.51 12.00 -9.91
C TRP A 47 -2.81 11.32 -9.52
N SER A 48 -3.48 10.67 -10.47
CA SER A 48 -4.73 9.96 -10.22
C SER A 48 -4.69 8.54 -10.75
N VAL A 49 -4.89 7.59 -9.85
CA VAL A 49 -5.06 6.18 -10.19
C VAL A 49 -6.30 5.98 -11.06
N GLU A 50 -7.36 6.75 -10.82
CA GLU A 50 -8.60 6.67 -11.60
C GLU A 50 -8.36 7.12 -13.05
N PHE A 51 -7.64 8.24 -13.22
CA PHE A 51 -7.23 8.71 -14.53
C PHE A 51 -6.32 7.70 -15.24
N LYS A 52 -5.36 7.12 -14.52
CA LYS A 52 -4.51 6.04 -15.06
C LYS A 52 -5.33 4.87 -15.57
N VAL A 53 -6.34 4.42 -14.82
CA VAL A 53 -7.22 3.32 -15.22
C VAL A 53 -8.00 3.69 -16.48
N ILE A 54 -8.53 4.91 -16.57
CA ILE A 54 -9.25 5.39 -17.77
C ILE A 54 -8.32 5.40 -18.99
N CYS A 55 -7.08 5.86 -18.85
CA CYS A 55 -6.15 5.98 -19.98
C CYS A 55 -5.50 4.65 -20.40
N THR A 56 -5.32 3.69 -19.49
CA THR A 56 -4.48 2.50 -19.74
C THR A 56 -5.21 1.17 -19.67
N MET A 57 -6.40 1.11 -19.05
CA MET A 57 -7.09 -0.14 -18.75
C MET A 57 -8.48 -0.20 -19.37
N ARG A 58 -8.95 -1.42 -19.64
CA ARG A 58 -10.32 -1.69 -20.09
C ARG A 58 -11.06 -2.51 -19.04
N LYS A 59 -12.31 -2.15 -18.75
CA LYS A 59 -13.17 -2.91 -17.83
C LYS A 59 -13.53 -4.27 -18.43
N VAL A 60 -13.37 -5.34 -17.65
CA VAL A 60 -13.69 -6.71 -18.03
C VAL A 60 -14.80 -7.25 -17.12
N ALA A 61 -15.73 -8.03 -17.67
CA ALA A 61 -16.87 -8.58 -16.93
C ALA A 61 -16.53 -9.86 -16.15
N SER A 62 -15.53 -10.63 -16.59
CA SER A 62 -15.09 -11.85 -15.93
C SER A 62 -13.84 -11.63 -15.08
N VAL A 63 -13.85 -12.18 -13.87
CA VAL A 63 -12.69 -12.17 -12.95
C VAL A 63 -11.53 -13.02 -13.47
N THR A 64 -11.81 -14.06 -14.25
CA THR A 64 -10.76 -14.93 -14.80
C THR A 64 -9.85 -14.22 -15.79
N ALA A 65 -10.40 -13.28 -16.56
CA ALA A 65 -9.68 -12.49 -17.55
C ALA A 65 -9.09 -11.18 -16.99
N ALA A 66 -9.39 -10.84 -15.72
CA ALA A 66 -8.88 -9.64 -15.09
C ALA A 66 -7.44 -9.83 -14.61
N THR A 67 -6.60 -8.81 -14.81
CA THR A 67 -5.21 -8.76 -14.32
C THR A 67 -5.06 -7.87 -13.10
N HIS A 68 -5.90 -6.85 -12.96
CA HIS A 68 -5.87 -5.88 -11.87
C HIS A 68 -7.28 -5.60 -11.35
N VAL A 69 -7.35 -5.18 -10.10
CA VAL A 69 -8.58 -4.71 -9.44
C VAL A 69 -8.35 -3.30 -8.93
N MET A 70 -9.33 -2.43 -9.18
CA MET A 70 -9.42 -1.10 -8.62
C MET A 70 -10.28 -1.16 -7.35
N VAL A 71 -9.71 -0.76 -6.22
CA VAL A 71 -10.35 -0.87 -4.91
C VAL A 71 -10.76 0.52 -4.42
N PHE A 72 -12.06 0.70 -4.19
CA PHE A 72 -12.62 1.90 -3.59
C PHE A 72 -12.79 1.68 -2.08
N PRO A 73 -12.03 2.39 -1.23
CA PRO A 73 -12.18 2.25 0.20
C PRO A 73 -13.50 2.88 0.68
N LYS A 74 -14.07 2.31 1.76
CA LYS A 74 -15.31 2.85 2.37
C LYS A 74 -15.08 4.12 3.18
N LYS A 75 -13.86 4.33 3.66
CA LYS A 75 -13.49 5.51 4.46
C LYS A 75 -12.98 6.59 3.53
N ALA A 76 -13.51 7.81 3.66
CA ALA A 76 -13.07 8.97 2.88
C ALA A 76 -11.59 9.34 3.08
N THR A 77 -10.98 8.89 4.18
CA THR A 77 -9.56 9.12 4.48
C THR A 77 -8.61 8.25 3.67
N GLU A 78 -9.10 7.14 3.10
CA GLU A 78 -8.30 6.21 2.32
C GLU A 78 -8.39 6.57 0.83
N LYS A 79 -7.26 6.55 0.12
CA LYS A 79 -7.23 6.81 -1.33
C LYS A 79 -7.57 5.53 -2.11
N THR A 80 -8.26 5.70 -3.23
CA THR A 80 -8.46 4.65 -4.23
C THR A 80 -7.10 4.09 -4.68
N GLY A 81 -6.99 2.78 -4.84
CA GLY A 81 -5.77 2.16 -5.34
C GLY A 81 -6.03 1.05 -6.34
N LEU A 82 -4.97 0.72 -7.07
CA LEU A 82 -4.93 -0.36 -8.04
C LEU A 82 -4.06 -1.48 -7.49
N SER A 83 -4.56 -2.71 -7.52
CA SER A 83 -3.83 -3.87 -7.02
C SER A 83 -3.84 -5.00 -8.06
N PRO A 84 -2.71 -5.68 -8.29
CA PRO A 84 -2.67 -6.83 -9.19
C PRO A 84 -3.44 -8.01 -8.60
N LEU A 85 -4.09 -8.79 -9.46
CA LEU A 85 -4.71 -10.06 -9.10
C LEU A 85 -3.65 -11.15 -9.12
N THR A 86 -3.41 -11.74 -7.96
CA THR A 86 -2.56 -12.91 -7.78
C THR A 86 -3.43 -14.15 -7.61
N TYR A 87 -2.78 -15.30 -7.53
CA TYR A 87 -3.42 -16.54 -7.16
C TYR A 87 -2.91 -16.93 -5.78
N THR A 88 -3.83 -17.22 -4.87
CA THR A 88 -3.53 -17.85 -3.59
C THR A 88 -4.12 -19.25 -3.62
N VAL A 89 -3.38 -20.21 -3.14
CA VAL A 89 -3.85 -21.58 -2.98
C VAL A 89 -4.41 -21.66 -1.55
N PRO A 90 -5.74 -21.55 -1.35
CA PRO A 90 -6.33 -21.74 -0.03
C PRO A 90 -6.15 -23.19 0.42
N PRO A 91 -6.26 -23.43 1.73
CA PRO A 91 -6.28 -24.77 2.28
C PRO A 91 -7.41 -25.60 1.68
N SER A 92 -7.12 -26.85 1.33
CA SER A 92 -8.17 -27.81 0.96
C SER A 92 -8.82 -28.39 2.22
N HIS A 93 -10.10 -28.08 2.40
CA HIS A 93 -10.95 -28.79 3.35
C HIS A 93 -11.41 -30.12 2.74
N GLY A 94 -10.66 -31.20 3.00
CA GLY A 94 -11.01 -32.56 2.57
C GLY A 94 -9.93 -33.24 1.72
N ASP A 95 -10.35 -34.19 0.90
CA ASP A 95 -9.53 -34.93 -0.09
C ASP A 95 -9.50 -34.25 -1.48
N GLU A 96 -10.13 -33.08 -1.62
CA GLU A 96 -10.09 -32.33 -2.88
C GLU A 96 -8.72 -31.66 -3.08
N GLU A 97 -8.22 -31.59 -4.31
CA GLU A 97 -6.96 -30.89 -4.57
C GLU A 97 -7.10 -29.38 -4.33
N PRO A 98 -6.08 -28.72 -3.75
CA PRO A 98 -6.15 -27.31 -3.41
C PRO A 98 -6.22 -26.45 -4.68
N ARG A 99 -7.41 -25.94 -4.98
CA ARG A 99 -7.66 -25.13 -6.17
C ARG A 99 -7.18 -23.70 -5.95
N ALA A 100 -6.28 -23.22 -6.81
CA ALA A 100 -5.85 -21.83 -6.79
C ALA A 100 -7.03 -20.86 -6.98
N VAL A 101 -7.23 -19.98 -6.00
CA VAL A 101 -8.27 -18.95 -5.99
C VAL A 101 -7.65 -17.59 -6.27
N ARG A 102 -8.35 -16.74 -7.01
CA ARG A 102 -7.91 -15.37 -7.28
C ARG A 102 -7.90 -14.57 -5.96
N SER A 103 -6.81 -13.87 -5.70
CA SER A 103 -6.66 -13.02 -4.53
C SER A 103 -6.00 -11.69 -4.91
N PHE A 104 -6.14 -10.70 -4.05
CA PHE A 104 -5.34 -9.49 -4.14
C PHE A 104 -5.05 -8.96 -2.74
N GLU A 105 -4.03 -8.12 -2.65
CA GLU A 105 -3.63 -7.45 -1.42
C GLU A 105 -3.81 -5.94 -1.57
N PHE A 106 -4.60 -5.34 -0.69
CA PHE A 106 -4.83 -3.90 -0.67
C PHE A 106 -4.62 -3.39 0.76
N HIS A 107 -3.76 -2.39 0.93
CA HIS A 107 -3.34 -1.88 2.26
C HIS A 107 -2.88 -3.00 3.21
N LYS A 108 -2.08 -3.95 2.71
CA LYS A 108 -1.61 -5.13 3.46
C LYS A 108 -2.73 -6.02 4.01
N ARG A 109 -3.92 -5.95 3.42
CA ARG A 109 -5.06 -6.84 3.72
C ARG A 109 -5.34 -7.71 2.51
N ARG A 110 -5.42 -9.01 2.74
CA ARG A 110 -5.70 -10.00 1.70
C ARG A 110 -7.20 -10.19 1.51
N TYR A 111 -7.61 -10.23 0.25
CA TYR A 111 -8.98 -10.51 -0.18
C TYR A 111 -8.96 -11.75 -1.08
N LEU A 112 -9.90 -12.67 -0.85
CA LEU A 112 -10.05 -13.89 -1.63
C LEU A 112 -11.35 -13.83 -2.43
N TRP A 113 -11.29 -14.34 -3.65
CA TRP A 113 -12.47 -14.49 -4.50
C TRP A 113 -13.34 -15.65 -4.01
N ASP A 114 -14.58 -15.34 -3.64
CA ASP A 114 -15.60 -16.33 -3.30
C ASP A 114 -16.46 -16.59 -4.54
N ALA A 115 -16.42 -17.83 -5.05
CA ALA A 115 -17.14 -18.22 -6.26
C ALA A 115 -18.66 -18.26 -6.05
N ASP A 116 -19.11 -18.59 -4.85
CA ASP A 116 -20.53 -18.74 -4.50
C ASP A 116 -21.19 -17.37 -4.41
N LYS A 117 -20.53 -16.44 -3.72
CA LYS A 117 -21.03 -15.07 -3.51
C LYS A 117 -20.66 -14.11 -4.64
N LYS A 118 -19.82 -14.54 -5.60
CA LYS A 118 -19.25 -13.71 -6.67
C LYS A 118 -18.69 -12.39 -6.15
N ASN A 119 -18.01 -12.43 -5.01
CA ASN A 119 -17.46 -11.24 -4.35
C ASN A 119 -16.10 -11.53 -3.73
N PHE A 120 -15.30 -10.48 -3.54
CA PHE A 120 -14.04 -10.56 -2.82
C PHE A 120 -14.27 -10.37 -1.33
N ASN A 121 -13.99 -11.41 -0.55
CA ASN A 121 -14.12 -11.40 0.90
C ASN A 121 -12.74 -11.19 1.55
N LYS A 122 -12.69 -10.31 2.55
CA LYS A 122 -11.49 -10.15 3.38
C LYS A 122 -11.23 -11.45 4.13
N VAL A 123 -9.98 -11.91 4.13
CA VAL A 123 -9.57 -13.04 4.98
C VAL A 123 -9.88 -12.72 6.44
N GLN A 124 -10.71 -13.55 7.07
CA GLN A 124 -11.09 -13.39 8.46
C GLN A 124 -10.05 -14.06 9.35
N LEU A 125 -9.69 -13.38 10.44
CA LEU A 125 -8.83 -13.94 11.48
C LEU A 125 -9.71 -14.58 12.56
N PRO A 126 -9.24 -15.63 13.25
CA PRO A 126 -9.97 -16.27 14.34
C PRO A 126 -9.94 -15.38 15.59
N ILE A 127 -10.73 -14.29 15.60
CA ILE A 127 -10.79 -13.29 16.68
C ILE A 127 -12.16 -13.20 17.36
N SER A 128 -13.12 -14.03 16.95
CA SER A 128 -14.51 -14.02 17.44
C SER A 128 -14.97 -15.39 17.92
N ASN A 129 -14.04 -16.29 18.24
CA ASN A 129 -14.38 -17.61 18.77
C ASN A 129 -14.58 -17.51 20.29
N THR A 130 -15.14 -18.57 20.88
CA THR A 130 -15.33 -18.67 22.33
C THR A 130 -14.01 -18.89 23.07
N PHE A 131 -13.94 -18.48 24.34
CA PHE A 131 -12.75 -18.77 25.16
C PHE A 131 -12.48 -20.26 25.29
N ALA A 132 -13.52 -21.12 25.32
CA ALA A 132 -13.34 -22.57 25.31
C ALA A 132 -12.55 -23.05 24.09
N PHE A 133 -12.81 -22.49 22.90
CA PHE A 133 -12.07 -22.83 21.69
C PHE A 133 -10.57 -22.52 21.86
N TYR A 134 -10.23 -21.32 22.34
CA TYR A 134 -8.83 -20.93 22.53
C TYR A 134 -8.13 -21.72 23.64
N LEU A 135 -8.82 -21.98 24.76
CA LEU A 135 -8.28 -22.76 25.88
C LEU A 135 -8.08 -24.24 25.54
N SER A 136 -8.86 -24.78 24.59
CA SER A 136 -8.74 -26.16 24.11
C SER A 136 -7.64 -26.37 23.06
N SER A 137 -6.97 -25.30 22.61
CA SER A 137 -5.94 -25.39 21.57
C SER A 137 -4.73 -26.21 22.05
N THR A 138 -4.26 -27.14 21.21
CA THR A 138 -3.07 -27.97 21.45
C THR A 138 -1.91 -27.62 20.50
N GLY A 139 -1.99 -26.47 19.85
CA GLY A 139 -1.03 -26.03 18.84
C GLY A 139 -1.33 -26.58 17.44
N LEU A 140 -0.69 -26.00 16.42
CA LEU A 140 -0.97 -26.36 15.02
C LEU A 140 -0.31 -27.69 14.61
N SER A 141 -1.05 -28.47 13.83
CA SER A 141 -0.54 -29.65 13.13
C SER A 141 0.21 -29.21 11.86
N PRO A 142 1.12 -30.02 11.29
CA PRO A 142 1.87 -29.64 10.10
C PRO A 142 0.95 -29.30 8.91
N ARG A 143 -0.12 -30.07 8.71
CA ARG A 143 -1.14 -29.77 7.69
C ARG A 143 -1.82 -28.43 7.97
N ALA A 144 -2.22 -28.16 9.21
CA ALA A 144 -2.83 -26.88 9.58
C ALA A 144 -1.88 -25.68 9.43
N VAL A 145 -0.57 -25.88 9.59
CA VAL A 145 0.46 -24.86 9.33
C VAL A 145 0.49 -24.51 7.85
N ASP A 146 0.57 -25.49 6.95
CA ASP A 146 0.59 -25.24 5.51
C ASP A 146 -0.70 -24.57 5.03
N GLU A 147 -1.83 -25.02 5.58
CA GLU A 147 -3.16 -24.46 5.33
C GLU A 147 -3.27 -22.99 5.76
N SER A 148 -2.83 -22.69 6.98
CA SER A 148 -2.84 -21.34 7.55
C SER A 148 -1.83 -20.41 6.87
N LEU A 149 -0.67 -20.94 6.45
CA LEU A 149 0.35 -20.21 5.70
C LEU A 149 -0.16 -19.82 4.31
N GLY A 150 -0.87 -20.72 3.61
CA GLY A 150 -1.51 -20.41 2.33
C GLY A 150 -2.55 -19.30 2.46
N LEU A 151 -3.36 -19.32 3.52
CA LEU A 151 -4.42 -18.35 3.75
C LEU A 151 -3.89 -16.98 4.22
N HIS A 152 -3.10 -16.96 5.28
CA HIS A 152 -2.69 -15.74 5.98
C HIS A 152 -1.34 -15.19 5.49
N GLY A 153 -0.45 -16.05 4.99
CA GLY A 153 0.93 -15.67 4.65
C GLY A 153 1.82 -15.53 5.88
N SER A 154 3.08 -15.19 5.63
CA SER A 154 4.09 -15.02 6.69
C SER A 154 3.84 -13.77 7.53
N ASN A 155 4.16 -13.83 8.83
CA ASN A 155 4.13 -12.71 9.76
C ASN A 155 5.33 -11.74 9.55
N SER A 156 5.45 -11.18 8.35
CA SER A 156 6.49 -10.21 8.04
C SER A 156 5.87 -8.92 7.53
N PHE A 157 6.15 -7.83 8.25
CA PHE A 157 5.77 -6.49 7.83
C PHE A 157 7.01 -5.75 7.35
N GLU A 158 7.33 -5.91 6.06
CA GLU A 158 8.42 -5.17 5.43
C GLU A 158 7.88 -3.89 4.78
N VAL A 159 8.32 -2.74 5.31
CA VAL A 159 8.15 -1.44 4.66
C VAL A 159 9.37 -1.25 3.76
N PRO A 160 9.22 -1.34 2.42
CA PRO A 160 10.34 -1.13 1.52
C PRO A 160 10.80 0.32 1.66
N LEU A 161 12.11 0.54 1.86
CA LEU A 161 12.63 1.90 1.81
C LEU A 161 12.86 2.29 0.37
N PRO A 162 12.16 3.32 -0.12
CA PRO A 162 12.48 3.87 -1.42
C PRO A 162 13.92 4.42 -1.39
N SER A 163 14.60 4.31 -2.53
CA SER A 163 15.88 4.99 -2.70
C SER A 163 15.68 6.51 -2.70
N PHE A 164 16.73 7.27 -2.39
CA PHE A 164 16.67 8.74 -2.47
C PHE A 164 16.18 9.20 -3.85
N LEU A 165 16.67 8.55 -4.91
CA LEU A 165 16.33 8.90 -6.29
C LEU A 165 14.86 8.60 -6.63
N ASP A 166 14.29 7.53 -6.09
CA ASP A 166 12.86 7.23 -6.26
C ASP A 166 11.99 8.26 -5.55
N MET A 167 12.36 8.64 -4.32
CA MET A 167 11.65 9.69 -3.60
C MET A 167 11.78 11.06 -4.27
N TYR A 168 12.96 11.36 -4.83
CA TYR A 168 13.20 12.61 -5.55
C TYR A 168 12.42 12.66 -6.86
N LYS A 169 12.37 11.56 -7.63
CA LYS A 169 11.49 11.45 -8.80
C LYS A 169 10.03 11.69 -8.44
N GLU A 170 9.57 11.14 -7.34
CA GLU A 170 8.20 11.35 -6.87
C GLU A 170 7.94 12.80 -6.46
N GLN A 171 8.93 13.47 -5.86
CA GLN A 171 8.90 14.90 -5.57
C GLN A 171 8.83 15.73 -6.85
N CYS A 172 9.67 15.42 -7.85
CA CYS A 172 9.68 16.13 -9.13
C CYS A 172 8.40 15.98 -9.95
N ARG A 173 7.60 14.94 -9.68
CA ARG A 173 6.29 14.75 -10.32
C ARG A 173 5.20 15.57 -9.66
N GLN A 174 5.44 16.22 -8.52
CA GLN A 174 4.39 16.98 -7.85
C GLN A 174 3.92 18.16 -8.72
N PRO A 175 2.60 18.43 -8.80
CA PRO A 175 2.06 19.49 -9.66
C PRO A 175 2.71 20.86 -9.39
N PHE A 176 2.97 21.17 -8.12
CA PHE A 176 3.60 22.42 -7.71
C PHE A 176 5.04 22.55 -8.23
N PHE A 177 5.85 21.49 -8.08
CA PHE A 177 7.23 21.49 -8.58
C PHE A 177 7.29 21.61 -10.11
N VAL A 178 6.45 20.86 -10.83
CA VAL A 178 6.38 20.95 -12.30
C VAL A 178 5.99 22.37 -12.74
N PHE A 179 5.04 22.99 -12.05
CA PHE A 179 4.65 24.38 -12.31
C PHE A 179 5.82 25.36 -12.08
N GLN A 180 6.56 25.20 -10.99
CA GLN A 180 7.74 26.03 -10.70
C GLN A 180 8.81 25.91 -11.79
N ILE A 181 9.09 24.69 -12.28
CA ILE A 181 10.04 24.49 -13.38
C ILE A 181 9.57 25.20 -14.64
N VAL A 182 8.28 25.08 -15.01
CA VAL A 182 7.73 25.79 -16.17
C VAL A 182 7.85 27.30 -16.02
N CYS A 183 7.57 27.86 -14.84
CA CYS A 183 7.76 29.28 -14.58
C CYS A 183 9.21 29.72 -14.75
N VAL A 184 10.17 28.97 -14.21
CA VAL A 184 11.60 29.27 -14.35
C VAL A 184 12.05 29.17 -15.82
N CYS A 185 11.54 28.19 -16.57
CA CYS A 185 11.79 28.09 -18.01
C CYS A 185 11.25 29.30 -18.78
N LEU A 186 10.03 29.76 -18.47
CA LEU A 186 9.46 30.96 -19.10
C LEU A 186 10.31 32.21 -18.80
N TRP A 187 10.75 32.39 -17.55
CA TRP A 187 11.63 33.50 -17.16
C TRP A 187 13.01 33.43 -17.84
N SER A 188 13.50 32.22 -18.15
CA SER A 188 14.77 32.05 -18.87
C SER A 188 14.72 32.47 -20.34
N MET A 189 13.52 32.56 -20.95
CA MET A 189 13.34 32.94 -22.36
C MET A 189 13.33 34.47 -22.58
N ASP A 190 13.25 35.28 -21.51
CA ASP A 190 13.08 36.74 -21.55
C ASP A 190 14.36 37.48 -21.10
N ASP A 191 15.53 37.06 -21.60
CA ASP A 191 16.89 37.60 -21.34
C ASP A 191 17.53 37.35 -19.95
N ASN A 192 16.78 36.96 -18.92
CA ASN A 192 17.32 36.76 -17.55
C ASN A 192 17.79 35.31 -17.26
N TRP A 193 18.55 34.71 -18.18
CA TRP A 193 18.95 33.30 -18.07
C TRP A 193 19.86 33.00 -16.86
N TYR A 194 20.74 33.92 -16.47
CA TYR A 194 21.64 33.75 -15.33
C TYR A 194 20.88 33.66 -13.99
N TYR A 195 19.98 34.62 -13.73
CA TYR A 195 19.16 34.62 -12.52
C TYR A 195 18.23 33.39 -12.48
N SER A 196 17.66 33.02 -13.63
CA SER A 196 16.81 31.84 -13.76
C SER A 196 17.57 30.55 -13.45
N LEU A 197 18.82 30.41 -13.91
CA LEU A 197 19.66 29.25 -13.63
C LEU A 197 20.01 29.14 -12.13
N PHE A 198 20.34 30.26 -11.49
CA PHE A 198 20.59 30.29 -10.05
C PHE A 198 19.35 29.89 -9.24
N THR A 199 18.18 30.44 -9.59
CA THR A 199 16.91 30.07 -8.95
C THR A 199 16.57 28.60 -9.19
N LEU A 200 16.81 28.06 -10.39
CA LEU A 200 16.63 26.63 -10.67
C LEU A 200 17.52 25.76 -9.78
N ALA A 201 18.80 26.12 -9.63
CA ALA A 201 19.72 25.39 -8.78
C ALA A 201 19.28 25.42 -7.31
N MET A 202 18.87 26.58 -6.80
CA MET A 202 18.35 26.72 -5.44
C MET A 202 17.07 25.90 -5.23
N LEU A 203 16.16 25.89 -6.20
CA LEU A 203 14.94 25.08 -6.17
C LEU A 203 15.27 23.58 -6.06
N LEU A 204 16.17 23.08 -6.91
CA LEU A 204 16.56 21.66 -6.91
C LEU A 204 17.23 21.24 -5.60
N LEU A 205 18.09 22.10 -5.03
CA LEU A 205 18.74 21.88 -3.75
C LEU A 205 17.72 21.84 -2.61
N PHE A 206 16.81 22.82 -2.56
CA PHE A 206 15.78 22.89 -1.53
C PHE A 206 14.91 21.64 -1.52
N GLU A 207 14.38 21.24 -2.68
CA GLU A 207 13.60 20.01 -2.82
C GLU A 207 14.40 18.76 -2.46
N GLY A 208 15.70 18.76 -2.78
CA GLY A 208 16.62 17.72 -2.35
C GLY A 208 16.67 17.58 -0.82
N THR A 209 16.81 18.70 -0.10
CA THR A 209 16.82 18.69 1.37
C THR A 209 15.51 18.20 1.98
N VAL A 210 14.37 18.55 1.38
CA VAL A 210 13.04 18.06 1.79
C VAL A 210 12.97 16.54 1.64
N VAL A 211 13.44 15.99 0.52
CA VAL A 211 13.46 14.54 0.29
C VAL A 211 14.39 13.81 1.25
N ILE A 212 15.56 14.38 1.56
CA ILE A 212 16.48 13.83 2.57
C ILE A 212 15.78 13.73 3.94
N SER A 213 15.13 14.83 4.37
CA SER A 213 14.40 14.89 5.63
C SER A 213 13.28 13.83 5.68
N ARG A 214 12.50 13.73 4.60
CA ARG A 214 11.42 12.73 4.47
C ARG A 214 11.96 11.29 4.51
N THR A 215 13.08 11.03 3.83
CA THR A 215 13.74 9.70 3.83
C THR A 215 14.22 9.34 5.23
N ARG A 216 14.80 10.30 5.97
CA ARG A 216 15.24 10.09 7.36
C ARG A 216 14.07 9.73 8.26
N ASN A 217 12.92 10.40 8.11
CA ASN A 217 11.73 10.06 8.89
C ASN A 217 11.24 8.63 8.61
N MET A 218 11.20 8.19 7.34
CA MET A 218 10.82 6.82 6.99
C MET A 218 11.79 5.77 7.55
N ARG A 219 13.09 6.09 7.60
CA ARG A 219 14.10 5.22 8.23
C ARG A 219 13.86 5.08 9.73
N LEU A 220 13.61 6.19 10.43
CA LEU A 220 13.30 6.17 11.86
C LEU A 220 12.06 5.32 12.15
N LEU A 221 10.99 5.47 11.34
CA LEU A 221 9.79 4.64 11.47
C LEU A 221 10.07 3.15 11.26
N ARG A 222 10.92 2.79 10.29
CA ARG A 222 11.33 1.37 10.14
C ARG A 222 12.14 0.90 11.34
N ASP A 223 13.07 1.70 11.82
CA ASP A 223 13.97 1.29 12.90
C ASP A 223 13.22 1.13 14.23
N MET A 224 12.04 1.76 14.38
CA MET A 224 11.07 1.50 15.46
C MET A 224 10.33 0.15 15.31
N MET A 225 10.32 -0.46 14.12
CA MET A 225 9.72 -1.78 13.93
C MET A 225 10.64 -2.85 14.53
N GLY A 226 10.09 -3.69 15.40
CA GLY A 226 10.83 -4.77 16.05
C GLY A 226 11.52 -5.69 15.04
N LYS A 227 12.75 -6.08 15.32
CA LYS A 227 13.48 -7.06 14.49
C LYS A 227 12.84 -8.45 14.67
N PRO A 228 12.96 -9.35 13.67
CA PRO A 228 12.59 -10.74 13.84
C PRO A 228 13.32 -11.37 15.02
N THR A 229 12.57 -12.00 15.92
CA THR A 229 13.09 -12.66 17.12
C THR A 229 12.65 -14.12 17.12
N ASP A 230 13.49 -15.00 17.67
CA ASP A 230 13.15 -16.41 17.80
C ASP A 230 12.26 -16.65 19.02
N VAL A 231 11.13 -17.32 18.81
CA VAL A 231 10.14 -17.60 19.84
C VAL A 231 9.84 -19.09 19.93
N ARG A 232 9.46 -19.54 21.13
CA ARG A 232 9.05 -20.94 21.36
C ARG A 232 7.60 -21.12 20.96
N VAL A 233 7.35 -21.97 19.97
CA VAL A 233 6.03 -22.29 19.47
C VAL A 233 5.72 -23.76 19.70
N LEU A 234 4.50 -24.08 20.13
CA LEU A 234 4.03 -25.46 20.24
C LEU A 234 3.41 -25.89 18.91
N ARG A 235 4.12 -26.75 18.17
CA ARG A 235 3.64 -27.37 16.92
C ARG A 235 3.80 -28.87 17.01
N ASN A 236 2.80 -29.61 16.54
CA ASN A 236 2.78 -31.08 16.60
C ASN A 236 3.06 -31.63 18.02
N GLY A 237 2.50 -30.98 19.05
CA GLY A 237 2.67 -31.37 20.46
C GLY A 237 4.08 -31.20 21.03
N ARG A 238 5.01 -30.55 20.31
CA ARG A 238 6.39 -30.31 20.78
C ARG A 238 6.74 -28.83 20.70
N TRP A 239 7.43 -28.34 21.72
CA TRP A 239 7.96 -26.98 21.74
C TRP A 239 9.17 -26.87 20.82
N GLN A 240 9.12 -25.94 19.88
CA GLN A 240 10.17 -25.70 18.89
C GLN A 240 10.52 -24.22 18.85
N MET A 241 11.79 -23.90 18.62
CA MET A 241 12.21 -22.52 18.34
C MET A 241 11.90 -22.21 16.89
N GLN A 242 11.14 -21.15 16.64
CA GLN A 242 10.79 -20.68 15.29
C GLN A 242 10.95 -19.16 15.24
N PRO A 243 11.35 -18.60 14.09
CA PRO A 243 11.45 -17.15 13.93
C PRO A 243 10.05 -16.53 13.94
N SER A 244 9.93 -15.33 14.49
CA SER A 244 8.66 -14.58 14.60
C SER A 244 7.95 -14.36 13.26
N THR A 245 8.70 -14.37 12.15
CA THR A 245 8.18 -14.24 10.78
C THR A 245 7.35 -15.42 10.32
N THR A 246 7.47 -16.58 10.98
CA THR A 246 6.74 -17.81 10.64
C THR A 246 5.53 -18.05 11.52
N LEU A 247 5.23 -17.12 12.44
CA LEU A 247 4.05 -17.22 13.30
C LEU A 247 2.77 -17.13 12.46
N LEU A 248 1.82 -17.98 12.80
CA LEU A 248 0.52 -18.05 12.14
C LEU A 248 -0.60 -17.89 13.18
N PRO A 249 -1.77 -17.36 12.78
CA PRO A 249 -2.95 -17.35 13.64
C PRO A 249 -3.28 -18.76 14.16
N GLY A 250 -3.41 -18.90 15.48
CA GLY A 250 -3.68 -20.18 16.15
C GLY A 250 -2.43 -20.89 16.70
N ASP A 251 -1.22 -20.41 16.40
CA ASP A 251 -0.01 -20.89 17.06
C ASP A 251 -0.05 -20.60 18.58
N LEU A 252 0.44 -21.55 19.36
CA LEU A 252 0.66 -21.37 20.79
C LEU A 252 2.11 -20.97 21.02
N VAL A 253 2.30 -19.78 21.60
CA VAL A 253 3.63 -19.19 21.80
C VAL A 253 3.91 -19.04 23.29
N SER A 254 5.11 -19.43 23.71
CA SER A 254 5.60 -19.17 25.06
C SER A 254 6.44 -17.89 25.05
N ILE A 255 5.86 -16.80 25.54
CA ILE A 255 6.58 -15.55 25.74
C ILE A 255 7.31 -15.62 27.10
N ALA A 256 8.62 -15.42 27.08
CA ALA A 256 9.43 -15.30 28.28
C ALA A 256 10.33 -14.07 28.17
N ARG A 257 10.62 -13.44 29.31
CA ARG A 257 11.57 -12.33 29.34
C ARG A 257 12.96 -12.84 28.99
N ASN A 258 13.50 -12.40 27.85
CA ASN A 258 14.85 -12.76 27.47
C ASN A 258 15.83 -11.93 28.31
N LYS A 259 16.75 -12.58 29.04
CA LYS A 259 17.78 -11.88 29.83
C LYS A 259 18.80 -11.17 28.95
N HIS A 260 18.98 -11.63 27.71
CA HIS A 260 19.92 -11.06 26.74
C HIS A 260 19.29 -9.95 25.89
N ASP A 261 17.96 -9.84 25.88
CA ASP A 261 17.23 -8.83 25.12
C ASP A 261 16.10 -8.25 26.00
N PRO A 262 16.41 -7.24 26.84
CA PRO A 262 15.44 -6.63 27.74
C PRO A 262 14.36 -5.83 27.00
N ASP A 263 14.62 -5.44 25.74
CA ASP A 263 13.73 -4.65 24.88
C ASP A 263 12.96 -5.53 23.88
N ALA A 264 12.86 -6.83 24.16
CA ALA A 264 12.16 -7.78 23.31
C ALA A 264 10.70 -7.35 23.09
N VAL A 265 10.37 -7.05 21.84
CA VAL A 265 9.02 -6.68 21.39
C VAL A 265 8.20 -7.95 21.18
N VAL A 266 6.92 -7.87 21.52
CA VAL A 266 5.98 -8.97 21.27
C VAL A 266 5.77 -9.11 19.76
N PRO A 267 5.95 -10.30 19.16
CA PRO A 267 6.07 -10.43 17.70
C PRO A 267 4.73 -10.35 16.94
N ALA A 268 3.60 -10.43 17.62
CA ALA A 268 2.25 -10.34 17.07
C ALA A 268 1.25 -10.06 18.19
N ASP A 269 0.04 -9.60 17.86
CA ASP A 269 -1.07 -9.50 18.82
C ASP A 269 -1.40 -10.91 19.37
N MET A 270 -1.32 -11.08 20.69
CA MET A 270 -1.50 -12.39 21.34
C MET A 270 -2.58 -12.36 22.42
N LEU A 271 -3.37 -13.44 22.48
CA LEU A 271 -4.29 -13.70 23.59
C LEU A 271 -3.58 -14.48 24.69
N LEU A 272 -3.63 -13.98 25.92
CA LEU A 272 -2.98 -14.63 27.07
C LEU A 272 -3.84 -15.78 27.60
N LEU A 273 -3.44 -17.02 27.32
CA LEU A 273 -4.15 -18.23 27.77
C LEU A 273 -3.82 -18.62 29.21
N ASN A 274 -2.57 -18.42 29.62
CA ASN A 274 -2.11 -18.77 30.97
C ASN A 274 -1.02 -17.78 31.43
N GLY A 275 -1.01 -17.46 32.72
CA GLY A 275 -0.05 -16.57 33.36
C GLY A 275 -0.46 -15.10 33.39
N THR A 276 0.51 -14.26 33.72
CA THR A 276 0.38 -12.80 33.80
C THR A 276 1.59 -12.15 33.16
N VAL A 277 1.40 -11.04 32.46
CA VAL A 277 2.51 -10.27 31.87
C VAL A 277 2.33 -8.78 32.17
N VAL A 278 3.44 -8.08 32.32
CA VAL A 278 3.46 -6.61 32.41
C VAL A 278 4.04 -6.11 31.11
N SER A 279 3.22 -5.45 30.29
CA SER A 279 3.62 -4.93 28.98
C SER A 279 3.78 -3.41 29.02
N ASN A 280 4.80 -2.91 28.32
CA ASN A 280 4.95 -1.48 28.07
C ASN A 280 4.31 -1.15 26.72
N GLU A 281 3.11 -0.56 26.74
CA GLU A 281 2.39 -0.16 25.52
C GLU A 281 2.69 1.28 25.08
N ALA A 282 3.70 1.96 25.65
CA ALA A 282 3.97 3.38 25.38
C ALA A 282 4.17 3.71 23.90
N ILE A 283 4.70 2.78 23.10
CA ILE A 283 4.88 2.97 21.65
C ILE A 283 3.53 3.04 20.91
N LEU A 284 2.51 2.33 21.40
CA LEU A 284 1.19 2.22 20.76
C LEU A 284 0.17 3.20 21.36
N THR A 285 0.20 3.41 22.67
CA THR A 285 -0.79 4.23 23.40
C THR A 285 -0.28 5.61 23.77
N GLY A 286 1.04 5.82 23.80
CA GLY A 286 1.66 7.04 24.33
C GLY A 286 1.65 7.12 25.86
N GLU A 287 1.12 6.11 26.56
CA GLU A 287 1.08 6.05 28.01
C GLU A 287 2.35 5.37 28.55
N ALA A 288 3.13 6.07 29.37
CA ALA A 288 4.39 5.55 29.92
C ALA A 288 4.19 4.54 31.07
N THR A 289 2.97 4.41 31.59
CA THR A 289 2.66 3.48 32.69
C THR A 289 2.55 2.06 32.15
N PRO A 290 3.33 1.09 32.68
CA PRO A 290 3.22 -0.29 32.26
C PRO A 290 1.87 -0.89 32.66
N GLN A 291 1.28 -1.67 31.76
CA GLN A 291 -0.05 -2.27 31.94
C GLN A 291 0.10 -3.74 32.33
N GLN A 292 -0.64 -4.17 33.36
CA GLN A 292 -0.69 -5.58 33.76
C GLN A 292 -1.78 -6.30 32.97
N LYS A 293 -1.42 -7.41 32.33
CA LYS A 293 -2.30 -8.28 31.55
C LYS A 293 -2.49 -9.61 32.27
N THR A 294 -3.71 -10.15 32.21
CA THR A 294 -4.10 -11.38 32.92
C THR A 294 -4.66 -12.40 31.95
N SER A 295 -4.52 -13.69 32.27
CA SER A 295 -5.00 -14.75 31.39
C SER A 295 -6.52 -14.91 31.36
N VAL A 296 -7.03 -15.49 30.27
CA VAL A 296 -8.45 -15.86 30.12
C VAL A 296 -8.84 -17.18 30.78
N SER A 297 -7.91 -17.85 31.48
CA SER A 297 -8.13 -19.17 32.09
C SER A 297 -9.30 -19.23 33.10
N HIS A 298 -9.63 -18.09 33.72
CA HIS A 298 -10.74 -17.97 34.67
C HIS A 298 -12.08 -17.53 34.04
N ARG A 299 -12.12 -17.25 32.74
CA ARG A 299 -13.34 -16.82 32.02
C ARG A 299 -14.25 -18.01 31.73
N GLY A 300 -15.56 -17.77 31.65
CA GLY A 300 -16.54 -18.79 31.28
C GLY A 300 -16.34 -19.23 29.84
N GLY A 301 -16.28 -20.55 29.59
CA GLY A 301 -15.98 -21.09 28.26
C GLY A 301 -16.96 -20.72 27.14
N GLY A 302 -18.19 -20.30 27.49
CA GLY A 302 -19.21 -19.86 26.54
C GLY A 302 -19.14 -18.39 26.12
N GLU A 303 -18.27 -17.58 26.74
CA GLU A 303 -18.10 -16.19 26.36
C GLU A 303 -17.23 -16.08 25.09
N GLU A 304 -17.60 -15.17 24.18
CA GLU A 304 -16.86 -14.87 22.95
C GLU A 304 -15.82 -13.77 23.19
N LEU A 305 -14.66 -13.92 22.55
CA LEU A 305 -13.63 -12.88 22.58
C LEU A 305 -14.12 -11.62 21.86
N SER A 306 -14.17 -10.49 22.58
CA SER A 306 -14.66 -9.21 22.06
C SER A 306 -13.63 -8.09 22.22
N ILE A 307 -12.64 -8.06 21.32
CA ILE A 307 -11.62 -7.00 21.29
C ILE A 307 -12.23 -5.64 20.93
N LYS A 308 -13.24 -5.60 20.05
CA LYS A 308 -13.83 -4.35 19.52
C LYS A 308 -14.60 -3.55 20.56
N LYS A 309 -15.13 -4.20 21.60
CA LYS A 309 -15.87 -3.53 22.69
C LYS A 309 -14.96 -3.09 23.83
N GLY A 310 -13.66 -3.40 23.78
CA GLY A 310 -12.66 -3.01 24.78
C GLY A 310 -12.67 -3.84 26.07
N GLU A 311 -13.70 -4.66 26.30
CA GLU A 311 -13.89 -5.47 27.51
C GLU A 311 -12.73 -6.46 27.75
N ASP A 312 -12.20 -7.08 26.69
CA ASP A 312 -11.15 -8.10 26.79
C ASP A 312 -9.73 -7.56 26.54
N ARG A 313 -9.53 -6.24 26.50
CA ARG A 313 -8.21 -5.65 26.20
C ARG A 313 -7.15 -6.00 27.24
N MET A 314 -7.56 -6.33 28.47
CA MET A 314 -6.66 -6.76 29.55
C MET A 314 -6.07 -8.16 29.34
N HIS A 315 -6.65 -8.94 28.42
CA HIS A 315 -6.22 -10.30 28.09
C HIS A 315 -5.37 -10.37 26.82
N VAL A 316 -5.30 -9.28 26.07
CA VAL A 316 -4.55 -9.20 24.82
C VAL A 316 -3.28 -8.40 25.03
N VAL A 317 -2.17 -8.97 24.54
CA VAL A 317 -0.86 -8.34 24.50
C VAL A 317 -0.61 -7.86 23.08
N PHE A 318 -0.24 -6.58 22.96
CA PHE A 318 0.11 -5.93 21.70
C PHE A 318 1.62 -5.68 21.63
#